data_AF-A0A9P8FKQ1-F1
#
_entry.id   AF-A0A9P8FKQ1-F1
#
_cell.length_a   1.000
_cell.length_b   1.000
_cell.length_c   1.000
_cell.angle_alpha   90.00
_cell.angle_beta   90.00
_cell.angle_gamma   90.00
#
_symmetry.space_group_name_H-M   'P 1'
#
loop_
_entity.id
_entity.type
_entity.pdbx_description
1 polymer ?
#
loop_
_entity_poly.entity_id
_entity_poly.type
_entity_poly.pdbx_seq_one_letter_code
_entity_poly.pdbx_strand_id
1 'polypeptide(L)' 'TSAQQIKFKVRCNRYLYTLVLKDQDKAEKLKQSLPPSLTISDVPKKNQKGKRVAK' A
#
# COMPACT_ATOMS: atom_id res chain seq x y z
N THR A 1 -12.94 -17.02 3.62
CA THR A 1 -11.53 -16.99 3.15
C THR A 1 -11.14 -15.53 2.96
N SER A 2 -10.34 -14.98 3.87
CA SER A 2 -10.06 -13.53 3.94
C SER A 2 -9.16 -13.08 2.78
N ALA A 3 -9.76 -12.74 1.63
CA ALA A 3 -9.05 -12.31 0.43
C ALA A 3 -7.95 -11.30 0.76
N GLN A 4 -6.69 -11.69 0.54
CA GLN A 4 -5.51 -10.86 0.75
C GLN A 4 -5.50 -9.71 -0.28
N GLN A 5 -6.17 -8.62 0.09
CA GLN A 5 -6.18 -7.40 -0.72
C GLN A 5 -4.90 -6.59 -0.49
N ILE A 6 -4.14 -6.39 -1.56
CA ILE A 6 -2.90 -5.60 -1.57
C ILE A 6 -3.24 -4.18 -2.01
N LYS A 7 -2.62 -3.17 -1.36
CA LYS A 7 -2.84 -1.76 -1.67
C LYS A 7 -1.50 -1.08 -1.95
N PHE A 8 -1.33 -0.58 -3.17
CA PHE A 8 -0.20 0.28 -3.53
C PHE A 8 -0.58 1.72 -3.28
N LYS A 9 0.13 2.38 -2.36
CA LYS A 9 -0.09 3.78 -2.00
C LYS A 9 1.03 4.63 -2.57
N VAL A 10 0.77 5.29 -3.69
CA VAL A 10 1.75 6.16 -4.36
C VAL A 10 1.56 7.58 -3.84
N ARG A 11 2.62 8.12 -3.24
CA ARG A 11 2.63 9.51 -2.78
C ARG A 11 3.04 10.41 -3.94
N CYS A 12 2.14 11.31 -4.33
CA CYS A 12 2.44 12.41 -5.24
C CYS A 12 2.47 13.73 -4.46
N ASN A 13 2.57 14.86 -5.18
CA ASN A 13 2.65 16.18 -4.57
C ASN A 13 1.40 16.49 -3.70
N ARG A 14 0.20 16.42 -4.30
CA ARG A 14 -1.06 16.79 -3.65
C ARG A 14 -1.84 15.61 -3.06
N TYR A 15 -1.80 14.46 -3.72
CA TYR A 15 -2.67 13.32 -3.41
C TYR A 15 -1.89 12.05 -3.11
N LEU A 16 -2.56 11.15 -2.40
CA LEU A 16 -2.12 9.78 -2.19
C LEU A 16 -2.99 8.87 -3.03
N TYR A 17 -2.44 8.35 -4.12
CA TYR A 17 -3.18 7.44 -5.00
C TYR A 17 -3.11 6.03 -4.45
N THR A 18 -4.25 5.36 -4.36
CA THR A 18 -4.33 3.98 -3.88
C THR A 18 -4.82 3.08 -5.00
N LEU A 19 -3.96 2.19 -5.47
CA LEU A 19 -4.35 1.08 -6.35
C LEU A 19 -4.61 -0.15 -5.49
N VAL A 20 -5.78 -0.76 -5.66
CA VAL A 20 -6.21 -1.94 -4.93
C VAL A 20 -6.13 -3.15 -5.85
N LEU A 21 -5.34 -4.16 -5.48
CA LEU A 21 -5.28 -5.45 -6.16
C LEU A 21 -5.78 -6.58 -5.26
N LYS A 22 -6.42 -7.57 -5.88
CA LYS A 22 -6.82 -8.83 -5.22
C LYS A 22 -5.88 -9.99 -5.57
N ASP A 23 -5.20 -9.92 -6.72
CA ASP A 23 -4.30 -10.96 -7.21
C ASP A 23 -2.89 -10.73 -6.67
N GLN A 24 -2.33 -11.72 -5.97
CA GLN A 24 -1.00 -11.63 -5.37
C GLN A 24 0.12 -11.64 -6.42
N ASP A 25 0.07 -12.54 -7.40
CA ASP A 25 1.13 -12.68 -8.42
C ASP A 25 1.32 -11.41 -9.25
N LYS A 26 0.22 -10.73 -9.59
CA LYS A 26 0.27 -9.45 -10.31
C LYS A 26 0.85 -8.34 -9.43
N ALA A 27 0.56 -8.36 -8.13
CA ALA A 27 1.11 -7.39 -7.20
C ALA A 27 2.63 -7.54 -7.04
N GLU A 28 3.15 -8.78 -6.97
CA GLU A 28 4.60 -9.01 -6.88
C GLU A 28 5.34 -8.55 -8.14
N LYS A 29 4.79 -8.84 -9.33
CA LYS A 29 5.33 -8.32 -10.60
C LYS A 29 5.30 -6.79 -10.67
N LEU A 30 4.23 -6.16 -10.19
CA LEU A 30 4.14 -4.71 -10.10
C LEU A 30 5.16 -4.13 -9.11
N LYS A 31 5.43 -4.79 -7.98
CA LYS A 31 6.45 -4.35 -7.03
C LYS A 31 7.85 -4.35 -7.67
N GLN A 32 8.14 -5.34 -8.52
CA GLN A 32 9.41 -5.46 -9.24
C GLN A 32 9.56 -4.46 -10.40
N SER A 33 8.47 -4.07 -11.05
CA SER A 33 8.53 -3.10 -12.17
C SER A 33 8.71 -1.65 -11.70
N LEU A 34 8.55 -1.38 -10.40
CA LEU A 34 8.78 -0.04 -9.87
C LEU A 34 10.27 0.32 -9.92
N PRO A 35 10.61 1.58 -10.26
CA PRO A 35 11.99 2.05 -10.24
C PRO A 35 12.67 1.84 -8.89
N PRO A 36 13.92 1.35 -8.83
CA PRO A 36 14.64 1.17 -7.57
C PRO A 36 15.00 2.51 -6.89
N SER A 37 14.94 3.62 -7.61
CA SER A 37 15.12 4.98 -7.07
C SER A 37 13.91 5.48 -6.29
N LEU A 38 12.75 4.82 -6.39
CA LEU A 38 11.57 5.15 -5.59
C LEU A 38 11.71 4.58 -4.18
N THR A 39 11.48 5.41 -3.18
CA THR A 39 11.47 4.99 -1.78
C THR A 39 10.23 4.13 -1.49
N ILE A 40 10.40 2.82 -1.39
CA ILE A 40 9.32 1.88 -1.06
C ILE A 40 9.30 1.67 0.45
N SER A 41 8.16 1.95 1.10
CA SER A 41 7.93 1.65 2.52
C SER A 41 6.79 0.65 2.68
N ASP A 42 7.08 -0.48 3.34
CA ASP A 42 6.07 -1.49 3.65
C ASP A 42 5.28 -1.04 4.89
N VAL A 43 3.95 -0.88 4.73
CA VAL A 43 3.07 -0.40 5.80
C VAL A 43 2.38 -1.58 6.48
N PRO A 44 2.59 -1.82 7.79
CA PRO A 44 1.94 -2.92 8.50
C PRO A 44 0.41 -2.71 8.61
N LYS A 45 -0.36 -3.81 8.61
CA LYS A 45 -1.84 -3.80 8.67
C LYS A 45 -2.44 -3.12 9.91
N LYS A 46 -1.62 -2.80 10.94
CA LYS A 46 -2.06 -2.23 12.22
C LYS A 46 -1.28 -0.95 12.53
N ASN A 47 -1.65 0.17 11.91
CA ASN A 47 -1.13 1.47 12.32
C ASN A 47 -1.72 1.86 13.69
N GLN A 48 -0.94 1.72 14.75
CA GLN A 48 -1.31 2.16 16.10
C GLN A 48 -1.64 3.67 16.16
N LYS A 49 -1.09 4.48 15.25
CA LYS A 49 -1.33 5.93 15.14
C LYS A 49 -2.72 6.32 14.60
N GLY A 50 -3.54 5.36 14.17
CA GLY A 50 -4.89 5.61 13.63
C GLY A 50 -6.02 5.52 14.66
N LYS A 51 -5.76 5.11 15.91
CA LYS A 51 -6.74 5.20 16.99
C LYS A 51 -6.88 6.66 17.43
N ARG A 52 -7.59 7.48 16.64
CA ARG A 52 -8.23 8.67 17.21
C ARG A 52 -9.29 8.16 18.16
N VAL A 53 -8.93 8.01 19.43
CA VAL A 53 -9.91 7.91 20.51
C VAL A 53 -10.63 9.26 20.47
N ALA A 54 -11.88 9.26 20.05
CA ALA A 54 -12.72 10.45 20.16
C ALA A 54 -12.73 10.83 21.64
N LYS A 55 -12.25 12.03 21.96
CA LYS A 55 -12.50 12.65 23.25
C LYS A 55 -13.86 13.31 23.17
#